data_AF-A0A4C1UD80-F1
#
_entry.id   AF-A0A4C1UD80-F1
#
_cell.length_a   1.000
_cell.length_b   1.000
_cell.length_c   1.000
_cell.angle_alpha   90.00
_cell.angle_beta   90.00
_cell.angle_gamma   90.00
#
_symmetry.space_group_name_H-M   'P 1'
#
loop_
_entity.id
_entity.type
_entity.pdbx_description
1 polymer ?
#
loop_
_entity_poly.entity_id
_entity_poly.type
_entity_poly.pdbx_seq_one_letter_code
_entity_poly.pdbx_strand_id
1 'polypeptide(L)'
;MGSLDRGVLTGYICRLCSEMHRVVLHIYGEEGMRLCISDKINRYLSINVSPSDPLPKTICRNCLERLENQHRLAQRIEQAASIMKEKRRLQSSRNSCYVGICNDTEPPHHSPIQ
;
A
#
# COMPACT_ATOMS: atom_id res chain seq x y z
N MET A 1 -20.75 24.14 -44.35
CA MET A 1 -20.72 23.26 -43.16
C MET A 1 -19.27 23.16 -42.72
N GLY A 2 -18.93 23.75 -41.58
CA GLY A 2 -17.53 23.86 -41.12
C GLY A 2 -17.02 22.53 -40.58
N SER A 3 -15.81 22.14 -40.99
CA SER A 3 -15.17 20.91 -40.49
C SER A 3 -14.66 21.10 -39.06
N LEU A 4 -14.92 20.12 -38.20
CA LEU A 4 -14.39 20.05 -36.83
C LEU A 4 -12.94 19.53 -36.76
N ASP A 5 -12.29 19.32 -37.91
CA ASP A 5 -10.92 18.78 -38.00
C ASP A 5 -9.86 19.62 -37.26
N ARG A 6 -10.20 20.86 -36.86
CA ARG A 6 -9.34 21.76 -36.07
C ARG A 6 -9.94 22.19 -34.72
N GLY A 7 -10.91 21.43 -34.20
CA GLY A 7 -11.47 21.71 -32.87
C GLY A 7 -10.43 21.47 -31.78
N VAL A 8 -9.93 22.54 -31.16
CA VAL A 8 -9.06 22.43 -29.98
C VAL A 8 -9.87 21.81 -28.84
N LEU A 9 -9.49 20.63 -28.37
CA LEU A 9 -10.05 20.10 -27.13
C LEU A 9 -9.67 21.06 -25.99
N THR A 10 -10.65 21.60 -25.27
CA THR A 10 -10.40 22.35 -24.03
C THR A 10 -10.34 21.35 -22.87
N GLY A 11 -9.18 21.23 -22.23
CA GLY A 11 -8.99 20.33 -21.09
C GLY A 11 -7.69 20.58 -20.36
N TYR A 12 -7.46 19.81 -19.30
CA TYR A 12 -6.26 19.87 -18.48
C TYR A 12 -5.47 18.58 -18.62
N ILE A 13 -4.14 18.67 -18.51
CA ILE A 13 -3.24 17.53 -18.59
C ILE A 13 -3.22 16.80 -17.23
N CYS A 14 -3.40 15.49 -17.24
CA CYS A 14 -3.28 14.67 -16.03
C CYS A 14 -1.81 14.40 -15.70
N ARG A 15 -1.43 14.55 -14.44
CA ARG A 15 -0.07 14.30 -13.92
C ARG A 15 0.40 12.86 -14.11
N LEU A 16 -0.51 11.88 -14.07
CA LEU A 16 -0.17 10.46 -14.06
C LEU A 16 -0.14 9.82 -15.45
N CYS A 17 -1.08 10.16 -16.34
CA CYS A 17 -1.10 9.63 -17.71
C CYS A 17 -0.60 10.60 -18.77
N SER A 18 -0.38 11.88 -18.44
CA SER A 18 -0.01 12.94 -19.39
C SER A 18 -1.00 13.17 -20.54
N GLU A 19 -2.21 12.61 -20.44
CA GLU A 19 -3.29 12.83 -21.39
C GLU A 19 -4.15 14.03 -20.99
N MET A 20 -4.83 14.63 -21.97
CA MET A 20 -5.70 15.76 -21.74
C MET A 20 -7.13 15.29 -21.45
N HIS A 21 -7.69 15.79 -20.34
CA HIS A 21 -9.04 15.43 -19.90
C HIS A 21 -9.88 16.68 -19.67
N ARG A 22 -11.16 16.59 -20.05
CA ARG A 22 -12.15 17.66 -19.80
C ARG A 22 -12.46 17.82 -18.31
N VAL A 23 -12.39 16.72 -17.56
CA VAL A 23 -12.65 16.72 -16.11
C VAL A 23 -11.45 16.15 -15.39
N VAL A 24 -10.86 16.99 -14.55
CA VAL A 24 -9.72 16.68 -13.70
C VAL A 24 -9.99 17.20 -12.29
N LEU A 25 -9.17 16.74 -11.36
CA LEU A 25 -9.19 17.17 -9.97
C LEU A 25 -7.83 17.76 -9.60
N HIS A 26 -7.82 18.84 -8.82
CA HIS A 26 -6.57 19.44 -8.35
C HIS A 26 -5.98 18.64 -7.19
N ILE A 27 -4.74 18.19 -7.32
CA ILE A 27 -4.04 17.34 -6.32
C ILE A 27 -3.97 18.05 -4.95
N TYR A 28 -3.74 19.37 -4.95
CA TYR A 28 -3.69 20.21 -3.76
C TYR A 28 -4.93 21.09 -3.58
N GLY A 29 -6.01 20.82 -4.32
CA GLY A 29 -7.30 21.47 -4.07
C GLY A 29 -7.99 20.87 -2.85
N GLU A 30 -9.08 21.47 -2.40
CA GLU A 30 -9.85 21.01 -1.24
C GLU A 30 -10.16 19.50 -1.28
N GLU A 31 -10.73 19.04 -2.40
CA GLU A 31 -11.05 17.63 -2.59
C GLU A 31 -9.81 16.74 -2.68
N GLY A 32 -8.71 17.25 -3.26
CA GLY A 32 -7.45 16.51 -3.36
C GLY A 32 -6.77 16.32 -2.02
N MET A 33 -6.84 17.32 -1.14
CA MET A 33 -6.41 17.23 0.25
C MET A 33 -7.31 16.28 1.04
N ARG A 34 -8.64 16.37 0.88
CA ARG A 34 -9.60 15.48 1.55
C ARG A 34 -9.35 13.99 1.22
N LEU A 35 -8.94 13.71 -0.01
CA LEU A 35 -8.61 12.36 -0.46
C LEU A 35 -7.13 11.97 -0.24
N CYS A 36 -6.31 12.87 0.32
CA CYS A 36 -4.86 12.70 0.51
C CYS A 36 -4.14 12.22 -0.77
N ILE A 37 -4.46 12.81 -1.93
CA ILE A 37 -3.97 12.32 -3.23
C ILE A 37 -2.44 12.39 -3.32
N SER A 38 -1.83 13.49 -2.87
CA SER A 38 -0.37 13.66 -2.87
C SER A 38 0.33 12.54 -2.11
N ASP A 39 -0.18 12.22 -0.93
CA ASP A 39 0.43 11.22 -0.04
C ASP A 39 0.31 9.81 -0.63
N LYS A 40 -0.84 9.50 -1.25
CA LYS A 40 -1.05 8.23 -1.94
C LYS A 40 -0.13 8.10 -3.15
N ILE A 41 0.03 9.15 -3.96
CA ILE A 41 0.97 9.15 -5.09
C ILE A 41 2.38 8.85 -4.59
N ASN A 42 2.86 9.62 -3.62
CA ASN A 42 4.23 9.51 -3.11
C ASN A 42 4.50 8.18 -2.38
N ARG A 43 3.46 7.55 -1.83
CA ARG A 43 3.56 6.26 -1.15
C ARG A 43 3.59 5.08 -2.12
N TYR A 44 2.77 5.12 -3.17
CA TYR A 44 2.49 3.96 -4.02
C TYR A 44 3.15 3.99 -5.39
N LEU A 45 3.51 5.18 -5.88
CA LEU A 45 4.17 5.36 -7.17
C LEU A 45 5.61 5.84 -6.95
N SER A 46 6.49 5.53 -7.89
CA SER A 46 7.90 5.93 -7.85
C SER A 46 8.13 7.39 -8.24
N ILE A 47 7.09 8.23 -8.21
CA ILE A 47 7.17 9.66 -8.51
C ILE A 47 6.86 10.45 -7.25
N ASN A 48 7.46 11.62 -7.12
CA ASN A 48 7.18 12.53 -6.02
C ASN A 48 6.44 13.77 -6.56
N VAL A 49 5.28 14.07 -5.97
CA VAL A 49 4.55 15.30 -6.23
C VAL A 49 4.73 16.25 -5.05
N SER A 50 5.06 17.50 -5.36
CA SER A 50 5.16 18.60 -4.39
C SER A 50 4.33 19.82 -4.84
N PRO A 51 3.90 20.68 -3.91
CA PRO A 51 3.17 21.90 -4.27
C PRO A 51 4.04 22.89 -5.07
N SER A 52 5.36 22.84 -4.89
CA SER A 52 6.35 23.67 -5.60
C SER A 52 6.70 23.17 -7.01
N ASP A 53 6.13 22.05 -7.45
CA ASP A 53 6.45 21.42 -8.74
C ASP A 53 5.99 22.30 -9.92
N PRO A 54 6.81 22.55 -10.96
CA PRO A 54 6.37 23.29 -12.15
C PRO A 54 5.34 22.55 -13.01
N LEU A 55 5.10 21.25 -12.77
CA LEU A 55 4.27 20.39 -13.62
C LEU A 55 2.76 20.46 -13.26
N PRO A 56 1.87 19.96 -14.14
CA PRO A 56 0.42 20.05 -13.95
C PRO A 56 -0.04 19.42 -12.62
N LYS A 57 -0.75 20.19 -11.80
CA LYS A 57 -1.22 19.77 -10.46
C LYS A 57 -2.61 19.14 -10.51
N THR A 58 -2.89 18.42 -11.59
CA THR A 58 -4.21 17.87 -11.92
C THR A 58 -4.17 16.38 -12.16
N ILE A 59 -5.19 15.65 -11.72
CA ILE A 59 -5.34 14.21 -11.90
C ILE A 59 -6.70 13.91 -12.54
N CYS A 60 -6.75 13.01 -13.53
CA CYS A 60 -8.01 12.58 -14.12
C CYS A 60 -8.68 11.50 -13.28
N ARG A 61 -9.99 11.28 -13.51
CA ARG A 61 -10.79 10.31 -12.74
C ARG A 61 -10.25 8.87 -12.81
N ASN A 62 -9.84 8.42 -13.99
CA ASN A 62 -9.34 7.05 -14.17
C ASN A 62 -8.05 6.84 -13.37
N CYS A 63 -7.11 7.77 -13.45
CA CYS A 63 -5.87 7.70 -12.67
C CYS A 63 -6.13 7.76 -11.16
N LEU A 64 -7.10 8.58 -10.71
CA LEU A 64 -7.50 8.62 -9.31
C LEU A 64 -8.08 7.29 -8.83
N GLU A 65 -9.00 6.69 -9.60
CA GLU A 65 -9.60 5.39 -9.27
C GLU A 65 -8.54 4.28 -9.17
N ARG A 66 -7.59 4.24 -10.10
CA ARG A 66 -6.46 3.29 -10.06
C ARG A 66 -5.61 3.48 -8.81
N LEU A 67 -5.33 4.72 -8.43
CA LEU A 67 -4.59 5.04 -7.22
C LEU A 67 -5.32 4.58 -5.95
N GLU A 68 -6.64 4.83 -5.87
CA GLU A 68 -7.47 4.36 -4.75
C GLU A 68 -7.52 2.83 -4.67
N ASN A 69 -7.62 2.14 -5.80
CA ASN A 69 -7.59 0.69 -5.84
C ASN A 69 -6.26 0.12 -5.32
N GLN A 70 -5.14 0.74 -5.68
CA GLN A 70 -3.82 0.36 -5.19
C GLN A 70 -3.70 0.61 -3.67
N HIS A 71 -4.22 1.74 -3.18
CA HIS A 71 -4.27 2.04 -1.75
C HIS A 71 -5.07 0.97 -0.97
N ARG A 72 -6.27 0.64 -1.44
CA ARG A 72 -7.14 -0.38 -0.81
C ARG A 72 -6.47 -1.75 -0.78
N LEU A 73 -5.80 -2.14 -1.86
CA LEU A 73 -5.08 -3.40 -1.92
C LEU A 73 -3.92 -3.42 -0.91
N ALA A 74 -3.12 -2.35 -0.85
CA ALA A 74 -2.02 -2.25 0.10
C ALA A 74 -2.51 -2.35 1.56
N GLN A 75 -3.59 -1.64 1.91
CA GLN A 75 -4.19 -1.72 3.25
C GLN A 75 -4.62 -3.15 3.61
N ARG A 76 -5.24 -3.88 2.67
CA ARG A 76 -5.64 -5.27 2.90
C ARG A 76 -4.44 -6.19 3.12
N ILE A 77 -3.36 -5.98 2.36
CA ILE A 77 -2.11 -6.75 2.51
C ILE A 77 -1.49 -6.47 3.88
N GLU A 78 -1.43 -5.21 4.30
CA GLU A 78 -0.91 -4.81 5.62
C GLU A 78 -1.73 -5.43 6.77
N GLN A 79 -3.06 -5.39 6.66
CA GLN A 79 -3.97 -6.02 7.63
C GLN A 79 -3.80 -7.53 7.69
N ALA A 80 -3.73 -8.21 6.54
CA ALA A 80 -3.49 -9.65 6.50
C ALA A 80 -2.13 -10.01 7.12
N ALA A 81 -1.09 -9.23 6.81
CA ALA A 81 0.24 -9.42 7.36
C ALA A 81 0.30 -9.23 8.88
N SER A 82 -0.42 -8.25 9.43
CA SER A 82 -0.48 -8.05 10.89
C SER A 82 -1.16 -9.22 11.60
N ILE A 83 -2.27 -9.73 11.06
CA ILE A 83 -2.96 -10.92 11.58
C ILE A 83 -2.05 -12.15 11.54
N MET A 84 -1.34 -12.37 10.42
CA MET A 84 -0.41 -13.49 10.28
C MET A 84 0.77 -13.39 11.26
N LYS A 85 1.31 -12.19 11.47
CA LYS A 85 2.39 -11.94 12.44
C LYS A 85 1.93 -12.24 13.86
N GLU A 86 0.73 -11.80 14.25
CA GLU A 86 0.20 -12.06 15.59
C GLU A 86 -0.08 -13.54 15.84
N LYS A 87 -0.67 -14.24 14.86
CA LYS A 87 -0.87 -15.70 14.95
C LYS A 87 0.46 -16.45 15.11
N ARG A 88 1.52 -16.04 14.38
CA ARG A 88 2.86 -16.60 14.52
C ARG A 88 3.41 -16.38 15.94
N ARG A 89 3.23 -15.19 16.51
CA ARG A 89 3.67 -14.85 17.88
C ARG A 89 2.99 -15.74 18.93
N LEU A 90 1.67 -15.90 18.82
CA LEU A 90 0.89 -16.78 19.70
C LEU A 90 1.27 -18.27 19.54
N GLN A 91 1.58 -18.72 18.33
CA GLN A 91 2.05 -20.09 18.08
C GLN A 91 3.45 -20.34 18.63
N SER A 92 4.39 -19.39 18.51
CA SER A 92 5.70 -19.50 19.18
C SER A 92 5.58 -19.63 20.70
N SER A 93 4.65 -18.90 21.32
CA SER A 93 4.40 -19.03 22.77
C SER A 93 3.77 -20.37 23.15
N ARG A 94 2.93 -20.96 22.29
CA ARG A 94 2.35 -22.29 22.51
C ARG A 94 3.38 -23.41 22.31
N ASN A 95 4.25 -23.30 21.32
CA ASN A 95 5.32 -24.27 21.09
C ASN A 95 6.44 -24.17 22.15
N SER A 96 6.62 -23.00 22.79
CA SER A 96 7.56 -22.83 23.91
C SER A 96 7.13 -23.57 25.19
N CYS A 97 5.85 -23.90 25.37
CA CYS A 97 5.38 -24.64 26.56
C CYS A 97 5.41 -26.17 26.38
N TYR A 98 5.62 -26.70 25.17
CA TYR A 98 5.74 -28.14 24.92
C TYR A 98 7.20 -28.63 24.94
N VAL A 99 8.17 -27.75 24.69
CA VAL A 99 9.62 -28.08 24.73
C VAL A 99 10.24 -27.76 26.10
N GLY A 100 9.48 -27.99 27.18
CA GLY A 100 9.88 -27.64 28.56
C GLY A 100 9.74 -28.77 29.58
N ILE A 101 9.55 -30.03 29.16
CA ILE A 101 9.51 -31.18 30.07
C ILE A 101 10.28 -32.36 29.47
N CYS A 102 11.61 -32.32 29.56
CA CYS A 102 12.47 -33.42 30.02
C CYS A 102 13.94 -33.03 29.80
N ASN A 103 14.65 -32.89 30.93
CA ASN A 103 16.10 -32.89 31.20
C ASN A 103 16.20 -32.06 32.48
N ASP A 104 16.44 -32.59 33.67
CA ASP A 104 17.61 -33.39 34.05
C ASP A 104 17.31 -34.26 35.29
N THR A 105 17.86 -35.48 35.35
CA THR A 105 18.82 -35.90 36.41
C THR A 105 19.30 -37.34 36.20
N GLU A 106 20.61 -37.51 36.05
CA GLU A 106 21.35 -38.78 36.03
C GLU A 106 21.95 -39.08 37.46
N PRO A 107 22.65 -40.20 37.72
CA PRO A 107 22.26 -41.45 38.40
C PRO A 107 22.77 -41.61 39.87
N PRO A 108 22.63 -42.77 40.57
CA PRO A 108 23.76 -43.71 40.66
C PRO A 108 23.45 -45.23 40.80
N HIS A 109 24.42 -46.05 40.33
CA HIS A 109 24.90 -47.36 40.83
C HIS A 109 23.93 -48.53 41.12
N HIS A 110 24.05 -49.64 40.37
CA HIS A 110 24.85 -50.83 40.74
C HIS A 110 24.65 -51.97 39.70
N SER A 111 25.75 -52.51 39.15
CA SER A 111 25.85 -53.83 38.48
C SER A 111 25.87 -54.97 39.52
N PRO A 112 25.91 -56.29 39.19
CA PRO A 112 25.83 -57.01 37.89
C PRO A 112 24.97 -58.33 37.89
N ILE A 113 24.86 -58.95 36.70
CA ILE A 113 24.81 -60.39 36.35
C ILE A 113 23.95 -61.37 37.20
N GLN A 114 22.97 -62.01 36.53
CA GLN A 114 22.93 -63.47 36.30
C GLN A 114 22.04 -63.81 35.10
#